data_AF-A0A641RJK7-F1
#
_entry.id   AF-A0A641RJK7-F1
#
_cell.length_a   1.000
_cell.length_b   1.000
_cell.length_c   1.000
_cell.angle_alpha   90.00
_cell.angle_beta   90.00
_cell.angle_gamma   90.00
#
_symmetry.space_group_name_H-M   'P 1'
#
loop_
_entity.id
_entity.type
_entity.pdbx_description
1 polymer ?
#
loop_
_entity_poly.entity_id
_entity_poly.type
_entity_poly.pdbx_seq_one_letter_code
_entity_poly.pdbx_strand_id
1 'polypeptide(L)'
;MAKKKDEKDVLVVRDEKTGEISVVAGLNADGSPKRIPAKAENAQSFLQFDRHGDVLDNFFRNFFRQCREPSRFGFYRVAADQADKLLEGIKDLLKAP
;
A
#
# COMPACT_ATOMS: atom_id res chain seq x y z
N MET A 1 12.03 28.73 0.37
CA MET A 1 12.13 27.83 -0.80
C MET A 1 11.31 26.59 -0.49
N ALA A 2 10.17 26.41 -1.16
CA ALA A 2 9.30 25.25 -0.95
C ALA A 2 10.11 23.99 -1.28
N LYS A 3 10.38 23.15 -0.27
CA LYS A 3 10.91 21.80 -0.49
C LYS A 3 10.00 21.18 -1.54
N LYS A 4 10.57 20.80 -2.69
CA LYS A 4 9.92 19.85 -3.61
C LYS A 4 9.58 18.65 -2.73
N LYS A 5 8.33 18.56 -2.31
CA LYS A 5 7.80 17.35 -1.69
C LYS A 5 7.83 16.37 -2.83
N ASP A 6 8.76 15.42 -2.81
CA ASP A 6 8.63 14.18 -3.55
C ASP A 6 7.20 13.70 -3.30
N GLU A 7 6.31 13.89 -4.28
CA GLU A 7 4.91 13.48 -4.21
C GLU A 7 4.85 11.97 -4.40
N LYS A 8 5.44 11.26 -3.44
CA LYS A 8 5.42 9.82 -3.38
C LYS A 8 4.16 9.42 -2.65
N ASP A 9 3.37 8.58 -3.28
CA ASP A 9 2.25 7.90 -2.67
C ASP A 9 2.67 6.46 -2.36
N VAL A 10 2.19 5.89 -1.26
CA VAL A 10 2.25 4.46 -0.99
C VAL A 10 0.88 3.84 -1.24
N LEU A 11 0.88 2.56 -1.58
CA LEU A 11 -0.34 1.81 -1.75
C LEU A 11 -0.56 0.91 -0.52
N VAL A 12 -1.57 1.26 0.28
CA VAL A 12 -2.04 0.46 1.40
C VAL A 12 -3.06 -0.53 0.90
N VAL A 13 -3.01 -1.75 1.41
CA VAL A 13 -3.91 -2.83 1.07
C VAL A 13 -4.52 -3.41 2.33
N ARG A 14 -5.85 -3.48 2.35
CA ARG A 14 -6.65 -4.09 3.40
C ARG A 14 -7.18 -5.42 2.90
N ASP A 15 -6.95 -6.49 3.64
CA ASP A 15 -7.63 -7.76 3.39
C ASP A 15 -9.03 -7.67 4.00
N GLU A 16 -10.09 -7.69 3.19
CA GLU A 16 -11.46 -7.60 3.71
C GLU A 16 -11.87 -8.88 4.46
N LYS A 17 -11.19 -9.99 4.23
CA LYS A 17 -11.49 -11.27 4.88
C LYS A 17 -11.01 -11.29 6.33
N THR A 18 -9.83 -10.72 6.59
CA THR A 18 -9.23 -10.70 7.94
C THR A 18 -9.32 -9.33 8.61
N GLY A 19 -9.66 -8.28 7.85
CA GLY A 19 -9.59 -6.89 8.30
C GLY A 19 -8.16 -6.35 8.37
N GLU A 20 -7.14 -7.15 8.09
CA GLU A 20 -5.74 -6.78 8.28
C GLU A 20 -5.29 -5.75 7.25
N ILE A 21 -4.62 -4.70 7.71
CA ILE A 21 -4.12 -3.62 6.88
C ILE A 21 -2.60 -3.75 6.76
N SER A 22 -2.12 -3.73 5.52
CA SER A 22 -0.74 -3.91 5.11
C SER A 22 -0.38 -2.91 4.02
N VAL A 23 0.91 -2.80 3.69
CA VAL A 23 1.40 -1.97 2.59
C VAL A 23 1.85 -2.87 1.45
N VAL A 24 1.66 -2.42 0.22
CA VAL A 24 2.16 -3.11 -0.97
C VAL A 24 3.67 -2.84 -1.11
N ALA A 25 4.45 -3.91 -1.10
CA ALA A 25 5.89 -3.90 -1.39
C ALA A 25 6.19 -4.16 -2.88
N GLY A 26 5.17 -4.59 -3.64
CA GLY A 26 5.31 -5.08 -5.00
C GLY A 26 4.27 -6.13 -5.31
N LEU A 27 4.53 -6.93 -6.34
CA LEU A 27 3.64 -7.97 -6.84
C LEU A 27 4.35 -9.32 -6.69
N ASN A 28 3.64 -10.32 -6.18
CA ASN A 28 4.17 -11.69 -6.11
C ASN A 28 4.12 -12.34 -7.50
N ALA A 29 4.92 -13.39 -7.71
CA ALA A 29 4.91 -14.17 -8.96
C ALA A 29 3.56 -14.83 -9.27
N ASP A 30 2.73 -15.04 -8.26
CA ASP A 30 1.36 -15.55 -8.35
C ASP A 30 0.34 -14.48 -8.82
N GLY A 31 0.73 -13.20 -8.85
CA GLY A 31 -0.18 -12.10 -9.19
C GLY A 31 -0.85 -11.43 -8.00
N SER A 32 -0.78 -12.06 -6.82
CA SER A 32 -1.20 -11.44 -5.56
C SER A 32 -0.32 -10.25 -5.17
N PRO A 33 -0.85 -9.25 -4.46
CA PRO A 33 -0.06 -8.11 -4.05
C PRO A 33 0.87 -8.55 -2.92
N LYS A 34 2.16 -8.20 -3.01
CA LYS A 34 3.12 -8.49 -1.95
C LYS A 34 2.83 -7.56 -0.78
N ARG A 35 2.23 -8.13 0.27
CA ARG A 35 1.83 -7.43 1.48
C ARG A 35 2.96 -7.46 2.49
N ILE A 36 3.27 -6.31 3.06
CA ILE A 36 4.15 -6.20 4.21
C ILE A 36 3.45 -5.46 5.34
N PRO A 37 3.69 -5.85 6.60
CA PRO A 37 3.07 -5.20 7.73
C PRO A 37 3.42 -3.72 7.76
N ALA A 38 2.40 -2.91 7.98
CA ALA A 38 2.44 -1.48 8.17
C ALA A 38 3.18 -1.07 9.48
N LYS A 39 4.48 -1.37 9.56
CA LYS A 39 5.34 -1.05 10.71
C LYS A 39 6.45 -0.12 10.27
N ALA A 40 6.86 0.80 11.13
CA ALA A 40 7.98 1.71 10.90
C ALA A 40 9.27 0.95 10.52
N GLU A 41 9.49 -0.23 11.12
CA GLU A 41 10.62 -1.12 10.80
C GLU A 41 10.61 -1.61 9.35
N ASN A 42 9.42 -1.73 8.74
CA ASN A 42 9.25 -2.14 7.35
C ASN A 42 9.11 -0.95 6.39
N ALA A 43 9.16 0.29 6.89
CA ALA A 43 8.93 1.49 6.07
C ALA A 43 9.90 1.61 4.89
N GLN A 44 11.14 1.12 5.07
CA GLN A 44 12.14 1.08 4.01
C GLN A 44 11.80 0.07 2.89
N SER A 45 10.95 -0.93 3.18
CA SER A 45 10.48 -1.92 2.20
C SER A 45 9.17 -1.50 1.52
N PHE A 46 8.57 -0.37 1.92
CA PHE A 46 7.34 0.11 1.30
C PHE A 46 7.59 0.57 -0.11
N LEU A 47 6.75 0.12 -1.05
CA LEU A 47 6.82 0.58 -2.42
C LEU A 47 6.24 1.99 -2.47
N GLN A 48 7.10 2.95 -2.80
CA GLN A 48 6.73 4.34 -3.01
C GLN A 48 6.53 4.57 -4.51
N PHE A 49 5.33 4.99 -4.87
CA PHE A 49 4.93 5.32 -6.23
C PHE A 49 5.07 6.82 -6.41
N ASP A 50 5.70 7.24 -7.49
CA ASP A 50 5.66 8.64 -7.87
C ASP A 50 4.25 8.96 -8.37
N ARG A 51 3.60 9.99 -7.80
CA ARG A 51 2.23 10.38 -8.16
C ARG A 51 2.07 10.70 -9.64
N HIS A 52 3.15 11.16 -10.29
CA HIS A 52 3.19 11.50 -11.71
C HIS A 52 3.69 10.36 -12.60
N GLY A 53 3.97 9.18 -12.03
CA GLY A 53 4.56 8.05 -12.74
C GLY A 53 3.58 6.94 -13.07
N ASP A 54 3.80 6.28 -14.21
CA ASP A 54 3.04 5.10 -14.69
C ASP A 54 3.27 3.83 -13.85
N VAL A 55 4.04 3.91 -12.76
CA VAL A 55 4.42 2.75 -11.94
C VAL A 55 3.21 2.14 -11.23
N LEU A 56 2.29 3.00 -10.77
CA LEU A 56 1.04 2.60 -10.14
C LEU A 56 0.10 1.93 -11.15
N ASP A 57 -0.03 2.52 -12.34
CA ASP A 57 -0.85 1.99 -13.43
C ASP A 57 -0.33 0.63 -13.88
N ASN A 58 0.98 0.50 -14.08
CA ASN A 58 1.62 -0.78 -14.40
C ASN A 58 1.42 -1.82 -13.29
N PHE A 59 1.53 -1.43 -12.02
CA PHE A 59 1.25 -2.33 -10.91
C PHE A 59 -0.19 -2.85 -10.97
N PHE A 60 -1.17 -1.95 -11.07
CA PHE A 60 -2.58 -2.34 -11.13
C PHE A 60 -2.88 -3.17 -12.38
N ARG A 61 -2.34 -2.81 -13.54
CA ARG A 61 -2.51 -3.57 -14.78
C ARG A 61 -1.98 -4.98 -14.65
N ASN A 62 -0.82 -5.17 -14.02
CA ASN A 62 -0.29 -6.50 -13.74
C ASN A 62 -1.11 -7.22 -12.66
N PHE A 63 -1.53 -6.49 -11.62
CA PHE A 63 -2.32 -7.02 -10.52
C PHE A 63 -3.69 -7.51 -11.00
N PHE A 64 -4.46 -6.71 -11.72
CA PHE A 64 -5.74 -7.13 -12.28
C PHE A 64 -5.61 -8.25 -13.31
N ARG A 65 -4.46 -8.35 -13.99
CA ARG A 65 -4.22 -9.42 -14.98
C ARG A 65 -3.84 -10.74 -14.33
N GLN A 66 -3.09 -10.71 -13.22
CA GLN A 66 -2.54 -11.91 -12.59
C GLN A 66 -3.32 -12.30 -11.32
N CYS A 67 -3.88 -11.34 -10.58
CA CYS A 67 -4.66 -11.58 -9.38
C CYS A 67 -6.04 -12.14 -9.75
N ARG A 68 -6.32 -13.36 -9.29
CA ARG A 68 -7.58 -14.06 -9.53
C ARG A 68 -8.77 -13.48 -8.73
N GLU A 69 -8.52 -12.84 -7.60
CA GLU A 69 -9.55 -12.26 -6.72
C GLU A 69 -9.18 -10.83 -6.26
N PRO A 70 -9.29 -9.84 -7.16
CA PRO A 70 -8.98 -8.45 -6.82
C PRO A 70 -9.96 -7.88 -5.78
N SER A 71 -11.22 -8.34 -5.76
CA SER A 71 -12.27 -7.85 -4.85
C SER A 71 -12.07 -8.22 -3.39
N ARG A 72 -11.13 -9.09 -3.04
CA ARG A 72 -10.81 -9.41 -1.64
C ARG A 72 -9.97 -8.31 -0.98
N PHE A 73 -9.31 -7.49 -1.79
CA PHE A 73 -8.31 -6.53 -1.33
C PHE A 73 -8.79 -5.10 -1.59
N GLY A 74 -8.97 -4.34 -0.51
CA GLY A 74 -9.21 -2.91 -0.59
C GLY A 74 -7.89 -2.16 -0.73
N PHE A 75 -7.68 -1.46 -1.85
CA PHE A 75 -6.49 -0.64 -2.05
C PHE A 75 -6.77 0.83 -1.73
N TYR A 76 -5.87 1.44 -0.96
CA TYR A 76 -5.95 2.83 -0.54
C TYR A 76 -4.64 3.52 -0.89
N ARG A 77 -4.72 4.58 -1.71
CA ARG A 77 -3.57 5.42 -2.02
C ARG A 77 -3.39 6.45 -0.92
N VAL A 78 -2.20 6.50 -0.33
CA VAL A 78 -1.87 7.39 0.78
C VAL A 78 -0.58 8.11 0.46
N ALA A 79 -0.46 9.40 0.73
CA ALA A 79 0.83 10.08 0.58
C ALA A 79 1.87 9.43 1.50
N ALA A 80 3.08 9.15 1.01
CA ALA A 80 4.14 8.51 1.79
C ALA A 80 4.47 9.29 3.08
N ASP A 81 4.41 10.62 3.02
CA ASP A 81 4.56 11.55 4.15
C ASP A 81 3.45 11.39 5.22
N GLN A 82 2.28 10.86 4.82
CA GLN A 82 1.16 10.58 5.70
C GLN A 82 0.97 9.09 6.00
N ALA A 83 1.71 8.21 5.32
CA ALA A 83 1.61 6.78 5.50
C ALA A 83 1.86 6.42 6.96
N ASP A 84 2.96 6.88 7.53
CA ASP A 84 3.35 6.57 8.92
C ASP A 84 2.21 6.91 9.92
N LYS A 85 1.64 8.12 9.82
CA LYS A 85 0.50 8.56 10.64
C LYS A 85 -0.76 7.73 10.42
N LEU A 86 -1.06 7.38 9.17
CA LEU A 86 -2.24 6.57 8.86
C LEU A 86 -2.07 5.15 9.41
N LEU A 87 -0.87 4.58 9.30
CA LEU A 87 -0.55 3.25 9.81
C LEU A 87 -0.62 3.21 11.34
N GLU A 88 -0.16 4.25 12.03
CA GLU A 88 -0.35 4.39 13.47
C GLU A 88 -1.83 4.46 13.86
N GLY A 89 -2.62 5.31 13.18
CA GLY A 89 -4.06 5.43 13.46
C GLY A 89 -4.86 4.16 13.16
N ILE A 90 -4.51 3.47 12.08
CA ILE A 90 -5.14 2.19 11.70
C ILE A 90 -4.79 1.08 12.69
N LYS A 91 -3.54 1.03 13.17
CA LYS A 91 -3.10 0.05 14.17
C LYS A 91 -3.83 0.24 15.50
N ASP A 92 -4.19 1.48 15.82
CA ASP A 92 -5.03 1.80 16.98
C ASP A 92 -6.50 1.39 16.73
N LEU A 93 -7.02 1.63 15.53
CA LEU A 93 -8.38 1.24 15.13
C LEU A 93 -8.60 -0.28 15.11
N LEU A 94 -7.60 -1.05 14.66
CA LEU A 94 -7.63 -2.53 14.63
C LEU A 94 -7.37 -3.16 16.00
N LYS A 95 -6.91 -2.39 17.00
CA LYS A 95 -6.78 -2.83 18.39
C LYS A 95 -8.08 -2.73 19.18
N ALA A 96 -9.11 -2.08 18.65
CA ALA A 96 -10.42 -2.04 19.29
C ALA A 96 -11.20 -3.32 18.93
N PRO A 97 -11.50 -4.20 19.91
CA PRO A 97 -12.34 -5.38 19.72
C PRO A 97 -13.81 -5.02 19.45
#